data_AF-A0A6V8NC92-F1
#
_entry.id   AF-A0A6V8NC92-F1
#
_cell.length_a   1.000
_cell.length_b   1.000
_cell.length_c   1.000
_cell.angle_alpha   90.00
_cell.angle_beta   90.00
_cell.angle_gamma   90.00
#
_symmetry.space_group_name_H-M   'P 1'
#
loop_
_entity.id
_entity.type
_entity.pdbx_description
1 polymer ?
#
loop_
_entity_poly.entity_id
_entity_poly.type
_entity_poly.pdbx_seq_one_letter_code
_entity_poly.pdbx_strand_id
1 'polypeptide(L)' 'MGIAKEDILNLSIEDRLHLLEVIWESMADEPGTLQLSDAQKQELDRRLDSLQLDPSSGRSWKDVRDTILNRK' A
#
# COMPACT_ATOMS: atom_id res chain seq x y z
N MET A 1 -5.24 -12.34 23.13
CA MET A 1 -4.46 -13.48 22.62
C MET A 1 -4.06 -13.09 21.22
N GLY A 2 -2.76 -12.84 20.97
CA GLY A 2 -2.28 -12.43 19.66
C GLY A 2 -2.04 -13.64 18.77
N ILE A 3 -2.14 -13.46 17.45
CA ILE A 3 -1.74 -14.48 16.49
C ILE A 3 -0.21 -14.50 16.44
N ALA A 4 0.42 -15.67 16.63
CA ALA A 4 1.87 -15.78 16.49
C ALA A 4 2.25 -15.74 15.01
N LYS A 5 3.41 -15.17 14.69
CA LYS A 5 3.89 -15.08 13.30
C LYS A 5 4.01 -16.47 12.67
N GLU A 6 4.41 -17.45 13.46
CA GLU A 6 4.56 -18.85 13.07
C GLU A 6 3.22 -19.43 12.59
N ASP A 7 2.11 -19.09 13.26
CA ASP A 7 0.76 -19.53 12.88
C ASP A 7 0.37 -18.98 11.50
N ILE A 8 0.69 -17.71 11.23
CA ILE A 8 0.45 -17.07 9.93
C ILE A 8 1.31 -17.72 8.84
N LEU A 9 2.57 -18.07 9.14
CA LEU A 9 3.47 -18.68 8.16
C LEU A 9 3.15 -20.14 7.84
N ASN A 10 2.42 -20.83 8.73
CA ASN A 10 1.90 -22.19 8.50
C ASN A 10 0.69 -22.22 7.56
N LEU A 11 0.06 -21.07 7.31
CA LEU A 11 -1.02 -20.95 6.33
C LEU A 11 -0.50 -21.14 4.90
N SER A 12 -1.40 -21.56 4.00
CA SER A 12 -1.10 -21.58 2.57
C SER A 12 -0.79 -20.16 2.06
N ILE A 13 -0.19 -20.03 0.87
CA ILE A 13 0.03 -18.70 0.27
C ILE A 13 -1.31 -17.98 0.06
N GLU A 14 -2.32 -18.71 -0.39
CA GLU A 14 -3.66 -18.17 -0.64
C GLU A 14 -4.30 -17.64 0.64
N ASP A 15 -4.28 -18.43 1.72
CA ASP A 15 -4.82 -18.02 3.02
C ASP A 15 -4.07 -16.81 3.61
N ARG A 16 -2.75 -16.72 3.38
CA ARG A 16 -1.98 -15.54 3.79
C ARG A 16 -2.35 -14.29 3.01
N LEU A 17 -2.59 -14.42 1.70
CA LEU A 17 -3.04 -13.30 0.88
C LEU A 17 -4.44 -12.85 1.30
N HIS A 18 -5.34 -13.80 1.56
CA HIS A 18 -6.68 -13.49 2.05
C HIS A 18 -6.65 -12.83 3.43
N LEU A 19 -5.83 -13.34 4.36
CA LEU A 19 -5.64 -12.73 5.67
C LEU A 19 -5.06 -11.31 5.56
N LEU A 20 -4.12 -11.09 4.63
CA LEU A 20 -3.56 -9.76 4.36
C LEU A 20 -4.65 -8.81 3.86
N GLU A 21 -5.52 -9.25 2.95
CA GLU A 21 -6.66 -8.47 2.46
C GLU A 21 -7.64 -8.12 3.60
N VAL A 22 -8.03 -9.10 4.42
CA VAL A 22 -8.94 -8.88 5.57
C VAL A 22 -8.35 -7.88 6.57
N ILE A 23 -7.07 -8.02 6.91
CA ILE A 23 -6.38 -7.08 7.81
C ILE A 23 -6.35 -5.70 7.18
N TRP A 24 -6.03 -5.60 5.88
CA TRP A 24 -5.98 -4.33 5.17
C TRP A 24 -7.33 -3.61 5.17
N GLU A 25 -8.42 -4.32 4.88
CA GLU A 25 -9.78 -3.77 4.91
C GLU A 25 -10.18 -3.30 6.32
N SER A 26 -9.83 -4.06 7.36
CA SER A 26 -10.12 -3.64 8.75
C SER A 26 -9.45 -2.31 9.15
N MET A 27 -8.32 -1.96 8.52
CA MET A 27 -7.66 -0.67 8.76
C MET A 27 -8.42 0.50 8.12
N ALA A 28 -9.21 0.26 7.08
CA ALA A 28 -10.07 1.29 6.49
C ALA A 28 -11.24 1.66 7.42
N ASP A 29 -11.75 0.68 8.17
CA ASP A 29 -12.83 0.87 9.15
C ASP A 29 -12.36 1.59 10.43
N GLU A 30 -11.05 1.58 10.70
CA GLU A 30 -10.40 2.32 11.79
C GLU A 30 -9.41 3.36 11.24
N PRO A 31 -9.88 4.53 10.73
CA PRO A 31 -9.02 5.56 10.14
C PRO A 31 -8.04 6.24 11.14
N GLY A 32 -7.95 5.73 12.37
CA GLY A 32 -7.10 6.24 13.43
C GLY A 32 -5.64 5.81 13.28
N THR A 33 -4.82 6.66 12.65
CA THR A 33 -3.45 7.06 13.12
C THR A 33 -2.64 7.86 12.10
N LEU A 34 -2.96 7.78 10.80
CA LEU A 34 -2.21 8.48 9.75
C LEU A 34 -2.88 9.81 9.38
N GLN A 35 -2.63 10.85 10.19
CA GLN A 35 -3.00 12.21 9.81
C GLN A 35 -2.03 12.74 8.76
N LEU A 36 -2.50 12.86 7.52
CA LEU A 36 -1.78 13.61 6.50
C LEU A 36 -1.86 15.10 6.79
N SER A 37 -0.73 15.80 6.69
CA SER A 37 -0.73 17.26 6.69
C SER A 37 -1.47 17.79 5.47
N ASP A 38 -1.95 19.03 5.52
CA ASP A 38 -2.66 19.64 4.39
C ASP A 38 -1.78 19.70 3.13
N ALA A 39 -0.48 19.93 3.29
CA ALA A 39 0.48 19.89 2.19
C ALA A 39 0.60 18.49 1.56
N GLN A 40 0.53 17.43 2.36
CA GLN A 40 0.56 16.05 1.85
C GLN A 40 -0.74 15.71 1.10
N LYS A 41 -1.90 16.12 1.62
CA LYS A 41 -3.19 15.93 0.93
C LYS A 41 -3.20 16.64 -0.42
N GLN A 42 -2.81 17.92 -0.44
CA GLN A 42 -2.73 18.72 -1.67
C GLN A 42 -1.79 18.10 -2.71
N GLU A 43 -0.64 17.54 -2.29
CA GLU A 43 0.27 16.88 -3.21
C GLU A 43 -0.31 15.56 -3.76
N LEU A 44 -1.08 14.82 -2.97
CA LEU A 44 -1.78 13.62 -3.45
C LEU A 44 -2.87 13.99 -4.47
N ASP A 45 -3.71 14.97 -4.15
CA ASP A 45 -4.76 15.45 -5.06
C ASP A 45 -4.16 15.90 -6.40
N ARG A 46 -3.08 16.71 -6.36
CA ARG A 46 -2.37 17.16 -7.56
C ARG A 46 -1.82 16.01 -8.41
N ARG A 47 -1.31 14.94 -7.78
CA ARG A 47 -0.79 13.76 -8.50
C ARG A 47 -1.90 12.91 -9.11
N LEU A 48 -3.02 12.77 -8.40
CA LEU A 48 -4.18 12.05 -8.90
C LEU A 48 -4.78 12.77 -10.11
N ASP A 49 -4.94 14.09 -10.05
CA ASP A 49 -5.40 14.91 -11.17
C ASP A 49 -4.45 14.79 -12.38
N SER A 50 -3.14 14.86 -12.15
CA SER A 50 -2.13 14.68 -13.20
C SER A 50 -2.22 13.30 -13.85
N LEU A 51 -2.44 12.24 -13.06
CA LEU A 51 -2.57 10.88 -13.59
C LEU A 51 -3.87 10.70 -14.39
N GLN A 52 -4.94 11.36 -13.97
CA GLN A 52 -6.22 11.34 -14.68
C GLN A 52 -6.14 12.07 -16.04
N LEU A 53 -5.39 13.18 -16.10
CA LEU A 53 -5.14 13.93 -17.33
C LEU A 53 -4.14 13.23 -18.26
N ASP A 54 -3.09 12.63 -17.69
CA ASP A 54 -2.06 11.90 -18.41
C ASP A 54 -1.73 10.58 -17.68
N PRO A 55 -2.30 9.44 -18.12
CA PRO A 55 -2.00 8.14 -17.54
C PRO A 55 -0.53 7.71 -17.65
N SER A 56 0.26 8.36 -18.52
CA SER A 56 1.69 8.09 -18.69
C SER A 56 2.59 8.91 -17.75
N SER A 57 2.02 9.87 -17.03
CA SER A 57 2.75 10.71 -16.06
C SER A 57 3.21 9.94 -14.81
N GLY A 58 2.66 8.74 -14.59
CA GLY A 58 3.08 7.81 -13.54
C GLY A 58 4.32 7.00 -13.91
N ARG A 59 4.84 6.26 -12.92
CA ARG A 59 5.87 5.24 -13.15
C ARG A 59 5.25 3.86 -12.99
N SER A 60 5.64 2.91 -13.83
CA SER A 60 5.20 1.54 -13.63
C SER A 60 5.75 0.98 -12.33
N TRP A 61 5.02 0.08 -11.70
CA TRP A 61 5.52 -0.61 -10.50
C TRP A 61 6.85 -1.33 -10.76
N LYS A 62 7.04 -1.86 -11.98
CA LYS A 62 8.31 -2.47 -12.39
C LYS A 62 9.46 -1.47 -12.32
N ASP A 63 9.31 -0.27 -12.91
CA ASP A 63 10.36 0.76 -12.89
C ASP A 63 10.69 1.22 -11.47
N VAL A 64 9.66 1.37 -10.63
CA VAL A 64 9.82 1.74 -9.22
C VAL A 64 10.56 0.64 -8.46
N ARG A 65 10.13 -0.62 -8.59
CA ARG A 65 10.74 -1.79 -7.98
C ARG A 65 12.21 -1.92 -8.39
N ASP A 66 12.49 -1.82 -9.69
CA ASP A 66 13.85 -1.92 -10.23
C ASP A 66 14.73 -0.81 -9.66
N THR A 67 14.21 0.41 -9.46
CA THR A 67 14.95 1.50 -8.82
C THR A 67 15.26 1.21 -7.36
N ILE A 68 14.31 0.66 -6.60
CA ILE A 68 14.49 0.36 -5.17
C ILE A 68 15.51 -0.77 -4.98
N LEU A 69 15.41 -1.83 -5.79
CA LEU A 69 16.26 -3.02 -5.66
C LEU A 69 17.66 -2.82 -6.23
N ASN A 70 17.84 -1.90 -7.20
CA ASN A 70 19.15 -1.59 -7.79
C ASN A 70 19.91 -0.47 -7.06
N ARG A 71 19.40 0.05 -5.94
CA ARG A 71 20.18 0.93 -5.04
C ARG A 71 21.19 0.07 -4.26
N LYS A 72 22.42 -0.02 -4.78
CA LYS A 72 23.61 -0.42 -4.01
C LYS A 72 24.18 0.76 -3.24
#